data_AF-A0AAV5SJE0-F1
#
_entry.id   AF-A0AAV5SJE0-F1
#
_cell.length_a   1.000
_cell.length_b   1.000
_cell.length_c   1.000
_cell.angle_alpha   90.00
_cell.angle_beta   90.00
_cell.angle_gamma   90.00
#
_symmetry.space_group_name_H-M   'P 1'
#
loop_
_entity.id
_entity.type
_entity.pdbx_description
1 polymer ?
#
loop_
_entity_poly.entity_id
_entity_poly.type
_entity_poly.pdbx_seq_one_letter_code
_entity_poly.pdbx_strand_id
1 'polypeptide(L)'
;SLLLLPTVVLAQYNSQTYPDPRLDPLQCGLAFPGTVCDPTRIISDEERGKIAQRIQQLTSVTAPIRNTSPSCALRPNANLEIFVAVIDKIGSVPNAAVDIEQFANNLKRKYQNFQDVGVCDTSVLIVNSRQDRQVFTVAGRDAKISKATLRKAFERNVGHFKDGRYALGLEGMIEVIVASYGNAHIVQTPTGDNFGGFDQTGSTHNTITQRAAGLPSVLTTDNKQIVTERDIVEVEEADKVWVQIMQLALARCGNDRSQFTGSVRAVVEEAMQISLALISDTRYNSIEEEVDKHKDILGIREQAWNSAASSFLVPLYEKYTGNLAASPVKSCPNPNVLQKLLMRRRI
;
A
#
# COMPACT_ATOMS: atom_id res chain seq x y z
N SER A 1 32.71 -20.24 -33.93
CA SER A 1 32.40 -19.51 -32.70
C SER A 1 30.94 -19.08 -32.73
N LEU A 2 30.07 -19.79 -32.00
CA LEU A 2 28.67 -19.41 -31.81
C LEU A 2 28.60 -18.33 -30.72
N LEU A 3 28.14 -17.13 -31.07
CA LEU A 3 27.81 -16.09 -30.09
C LEU A 3 26.48 -16.44 -29.42
N LEU A 4 26.50 -16.82 -28.15
CA LEU A 4 25.31 -16.80 -27.30
C LEU A 4 24.96 -15.34 -26.98
N LEU A 5 23.90 -14.83 -27.59
CA LEU A 5 23.24 -13.60 -27.13
C LEU A 5 22.41 -13.93 -25.88
N PRO A 6 22.58 -13.19 -24.76
CA PRO A 6 21.72 -13.38 -23.60
C PRO A 6 20.30 -12.95 -23.96
N THR A 7 19.37 -13.89 -23.96
CA THR A 7 17.94 -13.60 -24.02
C THR A 7 17.55 -12.86 -22.77
N VAL A 8 17.32 -11.54 -22.89
CA VAL A 8 16.76 -10.71 -21.82
C VAL A 8 15.32 -11.18 -21.59
N VAL A 9 15.11 -11.94 -20.52
CA VAL A 9 13.75 -12.30 -20.09
C VAL A 9 13.12 -11.04 -19.49
N LEU A 10 12.23 -10.40 -20.24
CA LEU A 10 11.38 -9.33 -19.71
C LEU A 10 10.49 -9.93 -18.61
N ALA A 11 10.70 -9.50 -17.37
CA ALA A 11 9.89 -9.92 -16.24
C ALA A 11 8.43 -9.48 -16.47
N GLN A 12 7.52 -10.45 -16.62
CA GLN A 12 6.08 -10.20 -16.63
C GLN A 12 5.54 -10.31 -15.21
N TYR A 13 4.79 -9.30 -14.76
CA TYR A 13 4.20 -9.30 -13.43
C TYR A 13 2.70 -9.56 -13.48
N ASN A 14 2.21 -10.42 -12.59
CA ASN A 14 0.79 -10.56 -12.28
C ASN A 14 0.51 -9.92 -10.91
N SER A 15 -0.74 -9.84 -10.47
CA SER A 15 -1.08 -9.17 -9.20
C SER A 15 -0.48 -9.84 -7.96
N GLN A 16 -0.07 -11.12 -8.03
CA GLN A 16 0.58 -11.85 -6.94
C GLN A 16 2.08 -11.61 -6.90
N THR A 17 2.73 -11.46 -8.05
CA THR A 17 4.17 -11.20 -8.15
C THR A 17 4.50 -9.72 -8.24
N TYR A 18 3.51 -8.87 -8.56
CA TYR A 18 3.72 -7.44 -8.58
C TYR A 18 3.97 -6.96 -7.14
N PRO A 19 5.00 -6.17 -6.95
CA PRO A 19 5.50 -5.84 -5.62
C PRO A 19 4.87 -4.65 -4.90
N ASP A 20 4.95 -4.66 -3.58
CA ASP A 20 4.46 -3.54 -2.77
C ASP A 20 5.57 -2.48 -2.54
N PRO A 21 5.45 -1.24 -3.04
CA PRO A 21 6.50 -0.24 -2.88
C PRO A 21 6.84 0.10 -1.40
N ARG A 22 6.04 -0.33 -0.43
CA ARG A 22 6.31 -0.16 1.01
C ARG A 22 7.14 -1.30 1.61
N LEU A 23 6.91 -2.52 1.15
CA LEU A 23 7.54 -3.75 1.66
C LEU A 23 8.73 -4.17 0.78
N ASP A 24 8.72 -3.72 -0.47
CA ASP A 24 9.48 -4.29 -1.55
C ASP A 24 10.14 -3.24 -2.48
N PRO A 25 10.74 -2.16 -1.92
CA PRO A 25 11.15 -0.96 -2.68
C PRO A 25 12.25 -1.23 -3.69
N LEU A 26 13.26 -2.04 -3.37
CA LEU A 26 14.43 -2.22 -4.25
C LEU A 26 14.05 -2.75 -5.62
N GLN A 27 13.29 -3.83 -5.62
CA GLN A 27 12.86 -4.41 -6.89
C GLN A 27 11.74 -3.53 -7.54
N CYS A 28 11.25 -2.45 -6.88
CA CYS A 28 10.28 -1.46 -7.43
C CYS A 28 11.02 -0.31 -8.13
N GLY A 29 12.35 -0.41 -8.18
CA GLY A 29 13.22 0.67 -8.63
C GLY A 29 13.36 1.79 -7.60
N LEU A 30 13.11 1.54 -6.32
CA LEU A 30 13.23 2.52 -5.24
C LEU A 30 14.36 2.14 -4.30
N ALA A 31 15.12 3.13 -3.80
CA ALA A 31 16.05 2.92 -2.69
C ALA A 31 15.33 2.65 -1.36
N PHE A 32 14.09 3.15 -1.24
CA PHE A 32 13.37 3.39 0.01
C PHE A 32 11.86 3.15 -0.17
N PRO A 33 11.07 2.80 0.87
CA PRO A 33 9.65 2.54 0.80
C PRO A 33 8.97 3.80 0.33
N GLY A 34 8.02 3.63 -0.55
CA GLY A 34 7.33 4.74 -1.16
C GLY A 34 5.95 4.37 -1.64
N THR A 35 5.44 5.21 -2.52
CA THR A 35 4.09 5.12 -3.07
C THR A 35 4.09 4.78 -4.56
N VAL A 36 5.24 4.88 -5.24
CA VAL A 36 5.36 4.70 -6.69
C VAL A 36 6.26 3.51 -6.98
N CYS A 37 5.69 2.42 -7.48
CA CYS A 37 6.42 1.26 -7.93
C CYS A 37 6.57 1.27 -9.46
N ASP A 38 7.80 1.12 -9.96
CA ASP A 38 8.08 0.91 -11.38
C ASP A 38 9.31 -0.01 -11.52
N PRO A 39 9.10 -1.34 -11.44
CA PRO A 39 10.17 -2.32 -11.47
C PRO A 39 10.92 -2.36 -12.80
N THR A 40 10.29 -1.88 -13.88
CA THR A 40 10.81 -1.90 -15.25
C THR A 40 11.41 -0.57 -15.70
N ARG A 41 11.42 0.45 -14.83
CA ARG A 41 11.97 1.80 -15.10
C ARG A 41 11.41 2.43 -16.39
N ILE A 42 10.10 2.36 -16.55
CA ILE A 42 9.34 3.04 -17.61
C ILE A 42 9.39 4.54 -17.45
N ILE A 43 9.29 5.02 -16.21
CA ILE A 43 9.52 6.42 -15.87
C ILE A 43 10.93 6.60 -15.31
N SER A 44 11.50 7.78 -15.53
CA SER A 44 12.82 8.12 -15.00
C SER A 44 12.81 8.26 -13.47
N ASP A 45 13.98 8.15 -12.85
CA ASP A 45 14.13 8.37 -11.40
C ASP A 45 13.68 9.77 -10.98
N GLU A 46 13.93 10.77 -11.82
CA GLU A 46 13.51 12.16 -11.58
C GLU A 46 11.97 12.29 -11.61
N GLU A 47 11.31 11.74 -12.63
CA GLU A 47 9.85 11.73 -12.74
C GLU A 47 9.19 10.98 -11.58
N ARG A 48 9.73 9.82 -11.22
CA ARG A 48 9.27 9.05 -10.07
C ARG A 48 9.40 9.85 -8.77
N GLY A 49 10.50 10.57 -8.60
CA GLY A 49 10.70 11.50 -7.48
C GLY A 49 9.65 12.61 -7.45
N LYS A 50 9.34 13.21 -8.60
CA LYS A 50 8.29 14.26 -8.71
C LYS A 50 6.91 13.73 -8.34
N ILE A 51 6.52 12.55 -8.85
CA ILE A 51 5.24 11.91 -8.49
C ILE A 51 5.19 11.64 -6.98
N ALA A 52 6.24 11.06 -6.41
CA ALA A 52 6.30 10.74 -4.98
C ALA A 52 6.20 12.01 -4.11
N GLN A 53 6.95 13.06 -4.47
CA GLN A 53 6.88 14.36 -3.81
C GLN A 53 5.48 14.97 -3.93
N ARG A 54 4.86 14.87 -5.10
CA ARG A 54 3.51 15.38 -5.33
C ARG A 54 2.47 14.67 -4.46
N ILE A 55 2.56 13.34 -4.33
CA ILE A 55 1.72 12.55 -3.41
C ILE A 55 1.94 13.03 -1.98
N GLN A 56 3.18 13.23 -1.54
CA GLN A 56 3.47 13.71 -0.18
C GLN A 56 2.92 15.12 0.09
N GLN A 57 3.05 16.03 -0.87
CA GLN A 57 2.47 17.38 -0.75
C GLN A 57 0.95 17.32 -0.65
N LEU A 58 0.31 16.54 -1.51
CA LEU A 58 -1.14 16.48 -1.58
C LEU A 58 -1.79 15.72 -0.42
N THR A 59 -1.10 14.70 0.11
CA THR A 59 -1.54 14.00 1.33
C THR A 59 -1.47 14.90 2.57
N SER A 60 -0.56 15.88 2.61
CA SER A 60 -0.53 16.90 3.67
C SER A 60 -1.76 17.83 3.63
N VAL A 61 -2.31 18.07 2.43
CA VAL A 61 -3.53 18.88 2.24
C VAL A 61 -4.77 18.13 2.72
N THR A 62 -4.78 16.80 2.63
CA THR A 62 -5.90 15.96 3.09
C THR A 62 -5.80 15.54 4.55
N ALA A 63 -4.64 15.72 5.20
CA ALA A 63 -4.43 15.39 6.61
C ALA A 63 -5.46 15.98 7.60
N PRO A 64 -5.96 17.23 7.46
CA PRO A 64 -6.98 17.77 8.36
C PRO A 64 -8.40 17.23 8.10
N ILE A 65 -8.60 16.48 7.01
CA ILE A 65 -9.92 16.01 6.60
C ILE A 65 -10.27 14.75 7.38
N ARG A 66 -11.33 14.83 8.19
CA ARG A 66 -11.80 13.67 8.97
C ARG A 66 -12.65 12.76 8.09
N ASN A 67 -12.25 11.50 8.00
CA ASN A 67 -13.05 10.48 7.35
C ASN A 67 -14.27 10.11 8.21
N THR A 68 -15.46 10.31 7.66
CA THR A 68 -16.74 10.03 8.35
C THR A 68 -17.30 8.63 8.08
N SER A 69 -16.55 7.76 7.39
CA SER A 69 -16.94 6.36 7.20
C SER A 69 -17.00 5.60 8.54
N PRO A 70 -18.03 4.75 8.77
CA PRO A 70 -18.15 3.96 10.01
C PRO A 70 -16.92 3.09 10.28
N SER A 71 -16.36 2.46 9.25
CA SER A 71 -15.17 1.60 9.35
C SER A 71 -13.91 2.36 9.80
N CYS A 72 -13.91 3.69 9.66
CA CYS A 72 -12.81 4.57 10.05
C CYS A 72 -13.01 5.24 11.43
N ALA A 73 -14.11 4.96 12.14
CA ALA A 73 -14.38 5.58 13.44
C ALA A 73 -13.27 5.34 14.48
N LEU A 74 -12.65 4.16 14.46
CA LEU A 74 -11.53 3.81 15.34
C LEU A 74 -10.17 4.31 14.83
N ARG A 75 -10.12 4.92 13.63
CA ARG A 75 -8.92 5.47 13.02
C ARG A 75 -9.19 6.91 12.55
N PRO A 76 -9.41 7.87 13.48
CA PRO A 76 -9.75 9.25 13.13
C PRO A 76 -8.64 9.98 12.35
N ASN A 77 -7.42 9.45 12.40
CA ASN A 77 -6.25 9.97 11.68
C ASN A 77 -6.01 9.23 10.34
N ALA A 78 -6.91 8.34 9.92
CA ALA A 78 -6.80 7.67 8.63
C ALA A 78 -6.99 8.70 7.51
N ASN A 79 -5.94 8.90 6.73
CA ASN A 79 -5.90 9.84 5.62
C ASN A 79 -5.92 9.08 4.28
N LEU A 80 -6.14 9.80 3.19
CA LEU A 80 -5.99 9.29 1.83
C LEU A 80 -4.56 8.74 1.62
N GLU A 81 -4.45 7.48 1.20
CA GLU A 81 -3.19 6.86 0.81
C GLU A 81 -3.21 6.57 -0.69
N ILE A 82 -2.25 7.10 -1.46
CA ILE A 82 -2.21 6.91 -2.91
C ILE A 82 -1.00 6.06 -3.28
N PHE A 83 -1.25 5.00 -4.05
CA PHE A 83 -0.24 4.14 -4.64
C PHE A 83 -0.29 4.22 -6.16
N VAL A 84 0.88 4.13 -6.78
CA VAL A 84 1.05 4.11 -8.23
C VAL A 84 1.87 2.88 -8.59
N ALA A 85 1.32 2.06 -9.48
CA ALA A 85 1.99 0.90 -10.06
C ALA A 85 2.17 1.15 -11.56
N VAL A 86 3.42 1.27 -12.00
CA VAL A 86 3.78 1.35 -13.43
C VAL A 86 4.34 -0.01 -13.82
N ILE A 87 3.81 -0.60 -14.89
CA ILE A 87 4.17 -1.94 -15.36
C ILE A 87 4.35 -1.91 -16.88
N ASP A 88 5.33 -2.66 -17.37
CA ASP A 88 5.57 -2.71 -18.81
C ASP A 88 4.45 -3.46 -19.51
N LYS A 89 4.14 -4.66 -19.02
CA LYS A 89 3.06 -5.50 -19.50
C LYS A 89 2.54 -6.36 -18.36
N ILE A 90 1.22 -6.47 -18.24
CA ILE A 90 0.61 -7.38 -17.27
C ILE A 90 0.81 -8.81 -17.78
N GLY A 91 1.33 -9.68 -16.91
CA GLY A 91 1.47 -11.10 -17.21
C GLY A 91 0.10 -11.72 -17.42
N SER A 92 -0.13 -12.21 -18.64
CA SER A 92 -1.35 -12.93 -19.02
C SER A 92 -1.01 -14.31 -19.56
N VAL A 93 -1.98 -15.22 -19.47
CA VAL A 93 -1.93 -16.50 -20.19
C VAL A 93 -1.86 -16.18 -21.70
N PRO A 94 -1.04 -16.91 -22.49
CA PRO A 94 -1.00 -16.71 -23.93
C PRO A 94 -2.42 -16.73 -24.53
N ASN A 95 -2.74 -15.75 -25.37
CA ASN A 95 -4.04 -15.54 -26.03
C ASN A 95 -5.22 -15.10 -25.13
N ALA A 96 -4.99 -14.79 -23.85
CA ALA A 96 -6.01 -14.14 -23.01
C ALA A 96 -5.89 -12.61 -23.07
N ALA A 97 -7.03 -11.93 -23.17
CA ALA A 97 -7.10 -10.49 -23.00
C ALA A 97 -6.68 -10.10 -21.58
N VAL A 98 -5.89 -9.03 -21.45
CA VAL A 98 -5.47 -8.50 -20.16
C VAL A 98 -6.64 -7.77 -19.51
N ASP A 99 -7.05 -8.23 -18.33
CA ASP A 99 -8.01 -7.53 -17.47
C ASP A 99 -7.28 -6.69 -16.41
N ILE A 100 -7.05 -5.41 -16.74
CA ILE A 100 -6.40 -4.47 -15.83
C ILE A 100 -7.24 -4.17 -14.57
N GLU A 101 -8.57 -4.27 -14.66
CA GLU A 101 -9.46 -4.05 -13.52
C GLU A 101 -9.28 -5.18 -12.50
N GLN A 102 -9.30 -6.43 -12.96
CA GLN A 102 -9.03 -7.59 -12.11
C GLN A 102 -7.62 -7.53 -11.52
N PHE A 103 -6.61 -7.17 -12.32
CA PHE A 103 -5.24 -6.98 -11.84
C PHE A 103 -5.17 -5.94 -10.73
N ALA A 104 -5.74 -4.74 -10.94
CA ALA A 104 -5.68 -3.63 -9.99
C ALA A 104 -6.42 -3.96 -8.69
N ASN A 105 -7.60 -4.58 -8.76
CA ASN A 105 -8.36 -4.99 -7.59
C ASN A 105 -7.60 -6.03 -6.76
N ASN A 106 -7.04 -7.05 -7.41
CA ASN A 106 -6.25 -8.09 -6.73
C ASN A 106 -4.97 -7.52 -6.12
N LEU A 107 -4.29 -6.62 -6.84
CA LEU A 107 -3.08 -5.96 -6.34
C LEU A 107 -3.37 -5.08 -5.12
N LYS A 108 -4.46 -4.31 -5.15
CA LYS A 108 -4.90 -3.52 -3.99
C LYS A 108 -5.23 -4.42 -2.79
N ARG A 109 -5.97 -5.52 -3.00
CA ARG A 109 -6.24 -6.52 -1.94
C ARG A 109 -4.94 -7.06 -1.34
N LYS A 110 -3.94 -7.38 -2.18
CA LYS A 110 -2.62 -7.83 -1.73
C LYS A 110 -1.91 -6.75 -0.89
N TYR A 111 -1.88 -5.49 -1.34
CA TYR A 111 -1.30 -4.39 -0.55
C TYR A 111 -2.00 -4.19 0.79
N GLN A 112 -3.27 -4.58 0.89
CA GLN A 112 -4.02 -4.57 2.14
C GLN A 112 -3.78 -5.82 2.98
N ASN A 113 -2.81 -6.68 2.63
CA ASN A 113 -2.58 -7.99 3.24
C ASN A 113 -3.85 -8.84 3.29
N PHE A 114 -4.71 -8.70 2.28
CA PHE A 114 -6.03 -9.34 2.23
C PHE A 114 -6.90 -9.07 3.47
N GLN A 115 -6.74 -7.91 4.11
CA GLN A 115 -7.56 -7.48 5.24
C GLN A 115 -9.04 -7.52 4.91
N ASP A 116 -9.84 -7.85 5.93
CA ASP A 116 -11.29 -7.94 5.82
C ASP A 116 -11.91 -6.63 5.35
N VAL A 117 -13.03 -6.75 4.62
CA VAL A 117 -13.87 -5.63 4.20
C VAL A 117 -14.33 -4.73 5.34
N GLY A 118 -14.22 -5.14 6.61
CA GLY A 118 -14.54 -4.31 7.78
C GLY A 118 -13.52 -3.22 8.10
N VAL A 119 -12.29 -3.30 7.57
CA VAL A 119 -11.22 -2.34 7.92
C VAL A 119 -11.38 -1.03 7.14
N CYS A 120 -11.06 0.09 7.80
CA CYS A 120 -10.97 1.42 7.17
C CYS A 120 -10.04 1.40 5.96
N ASP A 121 -10.60 1.64 4.79
CA ASP A 121 -9.88 1.62 3.53
C ASP A 121 -9.98 2.94 2.78
N THR A 122 -8.99 3.81 3.02
CA THR A 122 -8.83 5.11 2.37
C THR A 122 -7.85 5.07 1.20
N SER A 123 -7.42 3.89 0.76
CA SER A 123 -6.36 3.76 -0.23
C SER A 123 -6.85 3.93 -1.67
N VAL A 124 -6.02 4.47 -2.55
CA VAL A 124 -6.28 4.56 -3.99
C VAL A 124 -5.06 4.02 -4.73
N LEU A 125 -5.26 3.05 -5.61
CA LEU A 125 -4.21 2.47 -6.45
C LEU A 125 -4.45 2.83 -7.91
N ILE A 126 -3.47 3.50 -8.52
CA ILE A 126 -3.42 3.79 -9.96
C ILE A 126 -2.47 2.77 -10.60
N VAL A 127 -2.93 2.04 -11.60
CA VAL A 127 -2.12 1.09 -12.38
C VAL A 127 -1.99 1.61 -13.81
N ASN A 128 -0.76 1.77 -14.29
CA ASN A 128 -0.44 2.09 -15.68
C ASN A 128 0.30 0.90 -16.31
N SER A 129 -0.30 0.25 -17.32
CA SER A 129 0.36 -0.76 -18.13
C SER A 129 0.74 -0.19 -19.50
N ARG A 130 2.05 -0.09 -19.76
CA ARG A 130 2.61 0.58 -20.94
C ARG A 130 2.25 -0.12 -22.24
N GLN A 131 2.57 -1.41 -22.37
CA GLN A 131 2.35 -2.19 -23.58
C GLN A 131 0.87 -2.50 -23.81
N ASP A 132 0.10 -2.68 -22.74
CA ASP A 132 -1.35 -2.89 -22.84
C ASP A 132 -2.09 -1.59 -23.13
N ARG A 133 -1.41 -0.43 -23.02
CA ARG A 133 -1.96 0.93 -23.22
C ARG A 133 -3.19 1.21 -22.36
N GLN A 134 -3.19 0.67 -21.14
CA GLN A 134 -4.32 0.75 -20.22
C GLN A 134 -3.88 1.44 -18.93
N VAL A 135 -4.78 2.28 -18.40
CA VAL A 135 -4.66 2.87 -17.07
C VAL A 135 -5.94 2.58 -16.33
N PHE A 136 -5.83 2.07 -15.11
CA PHE A 136 -6.97 1.79 -14.25
C PHE A 136 -6.73 2.36 -12.87
N THR A 137 -7.80 2.76 -12.19
CA THR A 137 -7.71 3.24 -10.81
C THR A 137 -8.78 2.58 -9.97
N VAL A 138 -8.35 2.02 -8.85
CA VAL A 138 -9.23 1.43 -7.85
C VAL A 138 -9.12 2.24 -6.57
N ALA A 139 -10.25 2.66 -6.02
CA ALA A 139 -10.33 3.34 -4.73
C ALA A 139 -10.92 2.41 -3.68
N GLY A 140 -10.46 2.58 -2.45
CA GLY A 140 -11.01 1.96 -1.27
C GLY A 140 -12.41 2.49 -0.97
N ARG A 141 -13.21 1.67 -0.28
CA ARG A 141 -14.60 2.02 0.06
C ARG A 141 -14.67 3.32 0.85
N ASP A 142 -13.77 3.49 1.80
CA ASP A 142 -13.80 4.61 2.74
C ASP A 142 -13.11 5.85 2.19
N ALA A 143 -12.48 5.77 1.01
CA ALA A 143 -12.06 6.97 0.28
C ALA A 143 -13.26 7.82 -0.20
N LYS A 144 -14.45 7.22 -0.36
CA LYS A 144 -15.68 7.87 -0.86
C LYS A 144 -15.53 8.55 -2.24
N ILE A 145 -14.62 8.06 -3.08
CA ILE A 145 -14.41 8.56 -4.44
C ILE A 145 -15.18 7.68 -5.43
N SER A 146 -16.06 8.28 -6.23
CA SER A 146 -16.89 7.54 -7.18
C SER A 146 -16.09 7.02 -8.39
N LYS A 147 -16.52 5.90 -8.99
CA LYS A 147 -15.94 5.39 -10.26
C LYS A 147 -15.99 6.44 -11.38
N ALA A 148 -17.05 7.26 -11.43
CA ALA A 148 -17.20 8.32 -12.43
C ALA A 148 -16.13 9.41 -12.25
N THR A 149 -15.80 9.75 -11.00
CA THR A 149 -14.73 10.70 -10.66
C THR A 149 -13.36 10.17 -11.11
N LEU A 150 -13.07 8.90 -10.83
CA LEU A 150 -11.82 8.26 -11.26
C LEU A 150 -11.70 8.21 -12.79
N ARG A 151 -12.80 7.89 -13.48
CA ARG A 151 -12.86 7.93 -14.95
C ARG A 151 -12.57 9.33 -15.49
N LYS A 152 -13.18 10.37 -14.90
CA LYS A 152 -12.93 11.77 -15.28
C LYS A 152 -11.48 12.19 -15.03
N ALA A 153 -10.85 11.68 -13.97
CA ALA A 153 -9.42 11.90 -13.70
C ALA A 153 -8.56 11.33 -14.84
N PHE A 154 -8.84 10.13 -15.32
CA PHE A 154 -8.15 9.54 -16.46
C PHE A 154 -8.42 10.32 -17.77
N GLU A 155 -9.67 10.62 -18.09
CA GLU A 155 -10.05 11.31 -19.34
C GLU A 155 -9.37 12.68 -19.48
N ARG A 156 -9.22 13.42 -18.38
CA ARG A 156 -8.51 14.72 -18.36
C ARG A 156 -7.02 14.59 -18.67
N ASN A 157 -6.43 13.44 -18.40
CA ASN A 157 -4.98 13.20 -18.49
C ASN A 157 -4.58 12.25 -19.63
N VAL A 158 -5.57 11.74 -20.40
CA VAL A 158 -5.35 10.75 -21.47
C VAL A 158 -4.36 11.24 -22.54
N GLY A 159 -4.30 12.55 -22.80
CA GLY A 159 -3.34 13.15 -23.73
C GLY A 159 -1.89 12.85 -23.33
N HIS A 160 -1.55 13.00 -22.05
CA HIS A 160 -0.20 12.72 -21.55
C HIS A 160 0.18 11.25 -21.74
N PHE A 161 -0.74 10.31 -21.48
CA PHE A 161 -0.50 8.88 -21.70
C PHE A 161 -0.31 8.52 -23.17
N LYS A 162 -1.07 9.15 -24.08
CA LYS A 162 -0.92 8.98 -25.53
C LYS A 162 0.42 9.50 -26.04
N ASP A 163 0.93 10.58 -25.45
CA ASP A 163 2.21 11.19 -25.79
C ASP A 163 3.42 10.48 -25.14
N GLY A 164 3.21 9.38 -24.41
CA GLY A 164 4.26 8.69 -23.65
C GLY A 164 4.75 9.46 -22.41
N ARG A 165 4.10 10.57 -22.06
CA ARG A 165 4.40 11.39 -20.87
C ARG A 165 3.69 10.82 -19.64
N TYR A 166 4.02 9.58 -19.28
CA TYR A 166 3.34 8.81 -18.23
C TYR A 166 3.33 9.55 -16.88
N ALA A 167 4.47 10.16 -16.51
CA ALA A 167 4.59 10.86 -15.23
C ALA A 167 3.62 12.03 -15.09
N LEU A 168 3.53 12.89 -16.10
CA LEU A 168 2.57 14.01 -16.13
C LEU A 168 1.12 13.52 -16.07
N GLY A 169 0.81 12.43 -16.79
CA GLY A 169 -0.53 11.84 -16.74
C GLY A 169 -0.89 11.33 -15.34
N LEU A 170 0.06 10.69 -14.67
CA LEU A 170 -0.10 10.18 -13.30
C LEU A 170 -0.24 11.33 -12.28
N GLU A 171 0.60 12.36 -12.36
CA GLU A 171 0.51 13.55 -11.51
C GLU A 171 -0.86 14.23 -11.62
N GLY A 172 -1.33 14.47 -12.85
CA GLY A 172 -2.63 15.09 -13.06
C GLY A 172 -3.81 14.22 -12.58
N MET A 173 -3.69 12.89 -12.62
CA MET A 173 -4.70 12.00 -12.02
C MET A 173 -4.71 12.12 -10.50
N ILE A 174 -3.53 12.15 -9.86
CA ILE A 174 -3.37 12.29 -8.41
C ILE A 174 -4.02 13.59 -7.92
N GLU A 175 -3.83 14.70 -8.63
CA GLU A 175 -4.43 15.99 -8.29
C GLU A 175 -5.97 15.94 -8.27
N VAL A 176 -6.56 15.33 -9.30
CA VAL A 176 -8.02 15.19 -9.38
C VAL A 176 -8.56 14.29 -8.27
N ILE A 177 -7.85 13.20 -7.96
CA ILE A 177 -8.21 12.26 -6.88
C ILE A 177 -8.20 12.97 -5.52
N VAL A 178 -7.15 13.72 -5.23
CA VAL A 178 -7.00 14.44 -3.95
C VAL A 178 -8.08 15.51 -3.79
N ALA A 179 -8.32 16.31 -4.83
CA ALA A 179 -9.39 17.31 -4.82
C ALA A 179 -10.77 16.68 -4.58
N SER A 180 -10.99 15.50 -5.18
CA SER A 180 -12.24 14.76 -5.03
C SER A 180 -12.43 14.16 -3.66
N TYR A 181 -11.35 13.64 -3.05
CA TYR A 181 -11.37 13.17 -1.67
C TYR A 181 -11.78 14.30 -0.72
N GLY A 182 -11.21 15.50 -0.90
CA GLY A 182 -11.59 16.65 -0.07
C GLY A 182 -13.08 16.97 -0.18
N ASN A 183 -13.61 17.06 -1.39
CA ASN A 183 -15.03 17.34 -1.62
C ASN A 183 -15.96 16.24 -1.08
N ALA A 184 -15.51 14.98 -1.02
CA ALA A 184 -16.32 13.86 -0.55
C ALA A 184 -16.49 13.82 0.99
N HIS A 185 -15.58 14.45 1.74
CA HIS A 185 -15.56 14.44 3.20
C HIS A 185 -15.81 15.82 3.84
N ILE A 186 -15.79 16.89 3.05
CA ILE A 186 -16.34 18.18 3.44
C ILE A 186 -17.87 18.05 3.39
N VAL A 187 -18.46 17.65 4.51
CA VAL A 187 -19.92 17.75 4.72
C VAL A 187 -20.30 19.21 4.52
N GLN A 188 -21.05 19.51 3.45
CA GLN A 188 -21.87 20.70 3.39
C GLN A 188 -22.82 20.63 4.59
N THR A 189 -22.62 21.50 5.58
CA THR A 189 -23.70 21.80 6.53
C THR A 189 -24.92 22.20 5.69
N PRO A 190 -26.09 21.56 5.86
CA PRO A 190 -27.31 22.11 5.30
C PRO A 190 -27.45 23.52 5.87
N THR A 191 -27.34 24.54 5.01
CA THR A 191 -27.92 25.83 5.31
C THR A 191 -29.41 25.58 5.42
N GLY A 192 -29.89 25.43 6.66
CA GLY A 192 -31.30 25.27 6.95
C GLY A 192 -32.02 26.55 6.54
N ASP A 193 -32.81 26.46 5.47
CA ASP A 193 -33.91 27.38 5.23
C ASP A 193 -35.00 27.11 6.27
N ASN A 194 -35.25 28.10 7.14
CA ASN A 194 -36.56 28.71 7.41
C ASN A 194 -36.71 29.23 8.85
N PHE A 195 -36.78 30.55 8.98
CA PHE A 195 -37.74 31.35 9.76
C PHE A 195 -37.50 32.80 9.25
N GLY A 196 -38.36 33.42 8.44
CA GLY A 196 -39.73 33.77 8.77
C GLY A 196 -39.79 35.27 9.13
N GLY A 197 -39.93 36.12 8.10
CA GLY A 197 -40.38 37.53 8.07
C GLY A 197 -40.21 38.47 9.26
N PHE A 198 -39.58 39.64 9.04
CA PHE A 198 -40.27 40.92 8.83
C PHE A 198 -39.27 42.06 8.57
N ASP A 199 -39.37 42.61 7.36
CA ASP A 199 -39.32 44.02 6.93
C ASP A 199 -38.33 45.08 7.47
N GLN A 200 -37.81 45.82 6.48
CA GLN A 200 -37.41 47.25 6.48
C GLN A 200 -36.14 47.64 7.28
N THR A 201 -35.13 48.35 6.77
CA THR A 201 -34.96 49.29 5.64
C THR A 201 -33.44 49.54 5.48
N GLY A 202 -32.97 49.97 4.31
CA GLY A 202 -31.69 50.70 4.21
C GLY A 202 -30.69 50.23 3.14
N SER A 203 -30.96 50.66 1.91
CA SER A 203 -30.05 50.78 0.75
C SER A 203 -28.62 51.27 1.06
N THR A 204 -27.58 50.61 0.51
CA THR A 204 -26.69 51.14 -0.56
C THR A 204 -25.33 50.40 -0.66
N HIS A 205 -25.01 49.95 -1.88
CA HIS A 205 -23.69 49.89 -2.56
C HIS A 205 -22.38 49.63 -1.77
N ASN A 206 -21.69 48.52 -2.09
CA ASN A 206 -20.55 48.56 -3.03
C ASN A 206 -19.82 47.20 -3.19
N THR A 207 -19.64 46.83 -4.46
CA THR A 207 -18.60 45.96 -5.01
C THR A 207 -17.20 46.50 -4.69
N ILE A 208 -16.18 45.64 -4.53
CA ILE A 208 -14.81 45.75 -5.09
C ILE A 208 -13.82 44.75 -4.42
N THR A 209 -13.37 43.79 -5.24
CA THR A 209 -12.02 43.22 -5.46
C THR A 209 -10.97 43.02 -4.35
N GLN A 210 -10.33 41.82 -4.46
CA GLN A 210 -8.88 41.53 -4.52
C GLN A 210 -7.90 42.31 -3.60
N ARG A 211 -7.02 41.58 -2.90
CA ARG A 211 -5.56 41.54 -3.20
C ARG A 211 -4.77 40.57 -2.30
N ALA A 212 -3.73 40.02 -2.92
CA ALA A 212 -2.63 39.27 -2.34
C ALA A 212 -1.67 40.11 -1.50
N ALA A 213 -0.96 39.47 -0.55
CA ALA A 213 0.49 39.57 -0.28
C ALA A 213 0.81 38.99 1.11
N GLY A 214 1.94 38.28 1.23
CA GLY A 214 2.54 38.04 2.55
C GLY A 214 3.35 36.76 2.71
N LEU A 215 4.49 36.64 2.02
CA LEU A 215 5.63 35.86 2.50
C LEU A 215 6.09 36.39 3.87
N PRO A 216 6.74 35.55 4.69
CA PRO A 216 8.00 36.00 5.28
C PRO A 216 9.15 35.01 5.09
N SER A 217 10.33 35.56 4.79
CA SER A 217 11.63 34.90 4.74
C SER A 217 12.16 34.56 6.14
N VAL A 218 12.73 33.35 6.22
CA VAL A 218 14.01 32.94 6.83
C VAL A 218 14.62 33.85 7.91
N LEU A 219 14.82 33.26 9.09
CA LEU A 219 16.06 33.41 9.88
C LEU A 219 16.54 32.03 10.35
N THR A 220 17.79 31.76 10.01
CA THR A 220 18.66 30.63 10.34
C THR A 220 19.11 30.67 11.80
N THR A 221 19.31 29.50 12.44
CA THR A 221 20.59 29.13 13.09
C THR A 221 20.57 27.68 13.63
N ASP A 222 21.51 26.90 13.09
CA ASP A 222 22.33 25.81 13.66
C ASP A 222 21.84 24.97 14.86
N ASN A 223 21.68 23.66 14.61
CA ASN A 223 22.63 22.70 15.19
C ASN A 223 22.68 21.39 14.40
N LYS A 224 23.85 21.16 13.80
CA LYS A 224 24.16 20.05 12.90
C LYS A 224 24.73 18.91 13.74
N GLN A 225 23.96 17.86 14.02
CA GLN A 225 24.53 16.57 14.41
C GLN A 225 24.54 15.66 13.18
N ILE A 226 25.72 15.59 12.58
CA ILE A 226 26.09 14.77 11.44
C ILE A 226 25.92 13.30 11.87
N VAL A 227 24.84 12.66 11.42
CA VAL A 227 24.75 11.19 11.43
C VAL A 227 25.46 10.74 10.16
N THR A 228 26.67 10.24 10.34
CA THR A 228 27.45 9.57 9.30
C THR A 228 26.62 8.48 8.64
N GLU A 229 26.43 8.65 7.34
CA GLU A 229 25.98 7.66 6.35
C GLU A 229 26.71 6.34 6.61
N ARG A 230 26.03 5.38 7.26
CA ARG A 230 26.55 4.02 7.36
C ARG A 230 26.30 3.39 6.00
N ASP A 231 27.36 3.03 5.29
CA ASP A 231 27.31 2.19 4.11
C ASP A 231 26.40 1.00 4.39
N ILE A 232 25.20 1.03 3.81
CA ILE A 232 24.28 -0.06 3.99
C ILE A 232 24.80 -1.15 3.04
N VAL A 233 25.45 -2.15 3.62
CA VAL A 233 26.04 -3.29 2.90
C VAL A 233 24.91 -4.11 2.30
N GLU A 234 25.05 -4.43 1.01
CA GLU A 234 24.17 -5.37 0.33
C GLU A 234 24.26 -6.73 1.02
N VAL A 235 23.15 -7.23 1.56
CA VAL A 235 23.12 -8.52 2.26
C VAL A 235 23.23 -9.62 1.22
N GLU A 236 24.26 -10.45 1.28
CA GLU A 236 24.46 -11.58 0.37
C GLU A 236 23.26 -12.53 0.42
N GLU A 237 22.94 -13.22 -0.69
CA GLU A 237 21.81 -14.13 -0.76
C GLU A 237 21.85 -15.23 0.33
N ALA A 238 23.06 -15.71 0.66
CA ALA A 238 23.28 -16.72 1.70
C ALA A 238 22.88 -16.23 3.10
N ASP A 239 22.92 -14.91 3.33
CA ASP A 239 22.70 -14.31 4.66
C ASP A 239 21.28 -13.82 4.87
N LYS A 240 20.46 -13.71 3.81
CA LYS A 240 19.12 -13.12 3.87
C LYS A 240 18.22 -13.75 4.94
N VAL A 241 18.20 -15.08 5.02
CA VAL A 241 17.36 -15.82 5.97
C VAL A 241 17.77 -15.48 7.40
N TRP A 242 19.08 -15.50 7.69
CA TRP A 242 19.59 -15.17 9.01
C TRP A 242 19.36 -13.70 9.38
N VAL A 243 19.51 -12.79 8.41
CA VAL A 243 19.19 -11.37 8.61
C VAL A 243 17.70 -11.20 8.92
N GLN A 244 16.79 -11.88 8.24
CA GLN A 244 15.36 -11.84 8.54
C GLN A 244 15.04 -12.39 9.95
N ILE A 245 15.66 -13.51 10.34
CA ILE A 245 15.52 -14.08 11.69
C ILE A 245 16.02 -13.08 12.74
N MET A 246 17.17 -12.45 12.52
CA MET A 246 17.72 -11.42 13.42
C MET A 246 16.82 -10.19 13.51
N GLN A 247 16.25 -9.73 12.40
CA GLN A 247 15.28 -8.64 12.38
C GLN A 247 14.03 -9.00 13.18
N LEU A 248 13.53 -10.22 13.05
CA LEU A 248 12.40 -10.73 13.83
C LEU A 248 12.75 -10.79 15.33
N ALA A 249 13.93 -11.28 15.69
CA ALA A 249 14.41 -11.32 17.07
C ALA A 249 14.53 -9.92 17.69
N LEU A 250 15.06 -8.94 16.94
CA LEU A 250 15.12 -7.55 17.38
C LEU A 250 13.74 -6.92 17.54
N ALA A 251 12.79 -7.26 16.66
CA ALA A 251 11.42 -6.76 16.74
C ALA A 251 10.64 -7.36 17.93
N ARG A 252 10.91 -8.62 18.30
CA ARG A 252 10.21 -9.35 19.38
C ARG A 252 10.85 -9.13 20.76
N CYS A 253 12.17 -9.09 20.83
CA CYS A 253 12.92 -9.13 22.09
C CYS A 253 13.70 -7.84 22.39
N GLY A 254 13.65 -6.84 21.50
CA GLY A 254 14.35 -5.57 21.65
C GLY A 254 15.81 -5.62 21.21
N ASN A 255 16.52 -4.50 21.39
CA ASN A 255 17.87 -4.26 20.87
C ASN A 255 18.98 -4.43 21.93
N ASP A 256 18.74 -5.23 22.97
CA ASP A 256 19.77 -5.52 23.96
C ASP A 256 20.82 -6.46 23.35
N ARG A 257 22.00 -5.90 23.06
CA ARG A 257 23.12 -6.64 22.47
C ARG A 257 23.61 -7.77 23.36
N SER A 258 23.45 -7.66 24.68
CA SER A 258 23.89 -8.70 25.62
C SER A 258 23.04 -9.97 25.55
N GLN A 259 21.79 -9.85 25.08
CA GLN A 259 20.83 -10.95 24.97
C GLN A 259 20.50 -11.33 23.52
N PHE A 260 21.05 -10.62 22.54
CA PHE A 260 20.72 -10.77 21.12
C PHE A 260 20.82 -12.20 20.60
N THR A 261 21.91 -12.91 20.89
CA THR A 261 22.09 -14.31 20.48
C THR A 261 21.05 -15.24 21.11
N GLY A 262 20.68 -14.99 22.38
CA GLY A 262 19.61 -15.71 23.07
C GLY A 262 18.24 -15.46 22.42
N SER A 263 17.96 -14.21 22.05
CA SER A 263 16.73 -13.82 21.35
C SER A 263 16.61 -14.45 19.97
N VAL A 264 17.70 -14.44 19.18
CA VAL A 264 17.75 -15.10 17.86
C VAL A 264 17.50 -16.60 18.00
N ARG A 265 18.18 -17.25 18.94
CA ARG A 265 18.00 -18.67 19.23
C ARG A 265 16.54 -18.99 19.60
N ALA A 266 15.93 -18.22 20.49
CA ALA A 266 14.56 -18.43 20.92
C ALA A 266 13.56 -18.34 19.75
N VAL A 267 13.74 -17.36 18.85
CA VAL A 267 12.90 -17.21 17.66
C VAL A 267 13.04 -18.41 16.71
N VAL A 268 14.26 -18.90 16.51
CA VAL A 268 14.51 -20.09 15.66
C VAL A 268 13.89 -21.35 16.28
N GLU A 269 14.11 -21.58 17.57
CA GLU A 269 13.59 -22.76 18.26
C GLU A 269 12.05 -22.76 18.28
N GLU A 270 11.42 -21.60 18.51
CA GLU A 270 9.96 -21.45 18.46
C GLU A 270 9.41 -21.67 17.05
N ALA A 271 10.01 -21.06 16.03
CA ALA A 271 9.59 -21.24 14.65
C ALA A 271 9.69 -22.72 14.24
N MET A 272 10.80 -23.38 14.58
CA MET A 272 11.00 -24.80 14.32
C MET A 272 9.98 -25.67 15.06
N GLN A 273 9.72 -25.37 16.35
CA GLN A 273 8.73 -26.10 17.13
C GLN A 273 7.33 -25.99 16.54
N ILE A 274 6.93 -24.80 16.11
CA ILE A 274 5.64 -24.55 15.45
C ILE A 274 5.59 -25.28 14.10
N SER A 275 6.65 -25.20 13.29
CA SER A 275 6.71 -25.90 12.00
C SER A 275 6.59 -27.42 12.16
N LEU A 276 7.30 -28.02 13.12
CA LEU A 276 7.20 -29.46 13.40
C LEU A 276 5.79 -29.85 13.86
N ALA A 277 5.18 -29.04 14.73
CA ALA A 277 3.81 -29.27 15.18
C ALA A 277 2.82 -29.18 14.03
N LEU A 278 2.95 -28.17 13.16
CA LEU A 278 2.08 -27.99 11.98
C LEU A 278 2.18 -29.14 10.99
N ILE A 279 3.40 -29.61 10.66
CA ILE A 279 3.59 -30.73 9.74
C ILE A 279 2.96 -32.02 10.30
N SER A 280 2.91 -32.16 11.63
CA SER A 280 2.23 -33.29 12.28
C SER A 280 0.73 -33.09 12.48
N ASP A 281 0.19 -31.90 12.24
CA ASP A 281 -1.22 -31.57 12.46
C ASP A 281 -2.05 -32.06 11.27
N THR A 282 -2.99 -32.96 11.54
CA THR A 282 -3.86 -33.57 10.51
C THR A 282 -4.74 -32.54 9.81
N ARG A 283 -5.11 -31.44 10.47
CA ARG A 283 -5.94 -30.38 9.88
C ARG A 283 -5.10 -29.53 8.93
N TYR A 284 -3.87 -29.19 9.32
CA TYR A 284 -2.94 -28.52 8.40
C TYR A 284 -2.65 -29.38 7.16
N ASN A 285 -2.38 -30.68 7.35
CA ASN A 285 -2.15 -31.61 6.24
C ASN A 285 -3.35 -31.71 5.31
N SER A 286 -4.58 -31.65 5.82
CA SER A 286 -5.78 -31.66 4.98
C SER A 286 -5.88 -30.46 4.04
N ILE A 287 -5.40 -29.28 4.47
CA ILE A 287 -5.32 -28.07 3.63
C ILE A 287 -4.32 -28.29 2.51
N GLU A 288 -3.11 -28.74 2.83
CA GLU A 288 -2.06 -28.96 1.84
C GLU A 288 -2.47 -30.06 0.84
N GLU A 289 -3.13 -31.14 1.29
CA GLU A 289 -3.69 -32.17 0.42
C GLU A 289 -4.79 -31.64 -0.52
N GLU A 290 -5.68 -30.78 -0.04
CA GLU A 290 -6.75 -30.18 -0.85
C GLU A 290 -6.16 -29.30 -1.96
N VAL A 291 -5.14 -28.51 -1.61
CA VAL A 291 -4.39 -27.69 -2.56
C VAL A 291 -3.63 -28.55 -3.56
N ASP A 292 -3.02 -29.64 -3.10
CA ASP A 292 -2.23 -30.55 -3.95
C ASP A 292 -3.08 -31.30 -4.97
N LYS A 293 -4.26 -31.77 -4.55
CA LYS A 293 -5.21 -32.52 -5.39
C LYS A 293 -5.84 -31.70 -6.51
N HIS A 294 -5.89 -30.37 -6.36
CA HIS A 294 -6.58 -29.48 -7.30
C HIS A 294 -5.71 -28.30 -7.76
N LYS A 295 -4.40 -28.55 -7.93
CA LYS A 295 -3.41 -27.54 -8.37
C LYS A 295 -3.77 -26.84 -9.69
N ASP A 296 -4.60 -27.46 -10.51
CA ASP A 296 -5.10 -26.95 -11.79
C ASP A 296 -6.25 -25.95 -11.63
N ILE A 297 -6.90 -25.90 -10.46
CA ILE A 297 -7.98 -24.96 -10.18
C ILE A 297 -7.40 -23.65 -9.65
N LEU A 298 -7.59 -22.56 -10.40
CA LEU A 298 -7.23 -21.22 -9.96
C LEU A 298 -8.01 -20.85 -8.69
N GLY A 299 -7.30 -20.39 -7.66
CA GLY A 299 -7.91 -19.97 -6.40
C GLY A 299 -8.14 -21.11 -5.39
N ILE A 300 -7.76 -22.36 -5.72
CA ILE A 300 -7.94 -23.49 -4.80
C ILE A 300 -7.32 -23.26 -3.41
N ARG A 301 -6.16 -22.58 -3.37
CA ARG A 301 -5.50 -22.27 -2.10
C ARG A 301 -6.36 -21.36 -1.23
N GLU A 302 -6.95 -20.31 -1.80
CA GLU A 302 -7.87 -19.43 -1.07
C GLU A 302 -9.11 -20.21 -0.59
N GLN A 303 -9.64 -21.11 -1.44
CA GLN A 303 -10.76 -21.95 -1.09
C GLN A 303 -10.46 -22.92 0.06
N ALA A 304 -9.32 -23.61 0.03
CA ALA A 304 -8.89 -24.53 1.08
C ALA A 304 -8.71 -23.80 2.42
N TRP A 305 -8.16 -22.57 2.41
CA TRP A 305 -8.05 -21.74 3.61
C TRP A 305 -9.40 -21.21 4.10
N ASN A 306 -10.35 -20.87 3.22
CA ASN A 306 -11.71 -20.50 3.61
C ASN A 306 -12.48 -21.70 4.22
N SER A 307 -12.24 -22.90 3.69
CA SER A 307 -12.74 -24.16 4.25
C SER A 307 -12.15 -24.41 5.63
N ALA A 308 -10.83 -24.25 5.80
CA ALA A 308 -10.16 -24.33 7.10
C ALA A 308 -10.67 -23.29 8.12
N ALA A 309 -10.91 -22.06 7.65
CA ALA A 309 -11.43 -20.97 8.46
C ALA A 309 -12.76 -21.34 9.10
N SER A 310 -13.71 -21.79 8.29
CA SER A 310 -15.05 -22.19 8.73
C SER A 310 -15.05 -23.51 9.52
N SER A 311 -14.22 -24.48 9.13
CA SER A 311 -14.23 -25.83 9.72
C SER A 311 -13.57 -25.92 11.09
N PHE A 312 -12.44 -25.22 11.32
CA PHE A 312 -11.75 -25.33 12.62
C PHE A 312 -11.08 -24.05 13.13
N LEU A 313 -10.63 -23.11 12.30
CA LEU A 313 -9.92 -21.93 12.83
C LEU A 313 -10.84 -20.99 13.61
N VAL A 314 -12.00 -20.62 13.05
CA VAL A 314 -13.00 -19.77 13.75
C VAL A 314 -13.56 -20.48 15.00
N PRO A 315 -13.99 -21.76 14.93
CA PRO A 315 -14.40 -22.50 16.12
C PRO A 315 -13.33 -22.58 17.22
N LEU A 316 -12.05 -22.77 16.86
CA LEU A 316 -10.95 -22.77 17.83
C LEU A 316 -10.75 -21.39 18.47
N TYR A 317 -10.80 -20.33 17.65
CA TYR A 317 -10.68 -18.96 18.13
C TYR A 317 -11.77 -18.66 19.14
N GLU A 318 -13.04 -18.90 18.79
CA GLU A 318 -14.17 -18.69 19.68
C GLU A 318 -14.02 -19.50 20.98
N LYS A 319 -13.74 -20.81 20.86
CA LYS A 319 -13.58 -21.72 21.99
C LYS A 319 -12.47 -21.32 22.97
N TYR A 320 -11.36 -20.80 22.45
CA TYR A 320 -10.17 -20.47 23.26
C TYR A 320 -9.93 -18.97 23.40
N THR A 321 -10.91 -18.11 23.07
CA THR A 321 -10.78 -16.65 23.15
C THR A 321 -10.21 -16.18 24.49
N GLY A 322 -10.67 -16.77 25.61
CA GLY A 322 -10.16 -16.45 26.95
C GLY A 322 -8.69 -16.83 27.16
N ASN A 323 -8.26 -17.97 26.65
CA ASN A 323 -6.86 -18.41 26.73
C ASN A 323 -5.95 -17.59 25.81
N LEU A 324 -6.47 -17.18 24.66
CA LEU A 324 -5.78 -16.29 23.72
C LEU A 324 -5.59 -14.89 24.32
N ALA A 325 -6.57 -14.40 25.08
CA ALA A 325 -6.50 -13.11 25.78
C ALA A 325 -5.65 -13.15 27.06
N ALA A 326 -5.63 -14.29 27.76
CA ALA A 326 -4.89 -14.48 29.01
C ALA A 326 -3.43 -14.92 28.80
N SER A 327 -3.07 -15.36 27.60
CA SER A 327 -1.68 -15.66 27.27
C SER A 327 -0.88 -14.36 27.40
N PRO A 328 0.10 -14.28 28.31
CA PRO A 328 1.04 -13.19 28.29
C PRO A 328 1.81 -13.36 27.00
N VAL A 329 1.38 -12.65 25.96
CA VAL A 329 2.21 -12.40 24.80
C VAL A 329 3.52 -11.88 25.40
N LYS A 330 4.57 -12.72 25.38
CA LYS A 330 5.95 -12.23 25.50
C LYS A 330 6.07 -11.24 24.35
N SER A 331 5.85 -9.98 24.68
CA SER A 331 5.74 -8.78 23.84
C SER A 331 6.06 -9.02 22.36
N CYS A 332 5.06 -9.04 21.49
CA CYS A 332 5.18 -9.03 20.02
C CYS A 332 3.87 -8.51 19.39
N PRO A 333 3.89 -7.91 18.18
CA PRO A 333 4.71 -6.79 17.73
C PRO A 333 3.83 -5.54 17.46
N ASN A 334 4.42 -4.36 17.63
CA ASN A 334 3.84 -3.10 17.18
C ASN A 334 4.10 -2.95 15.65
N PRO A 335 3.07 -2.69 14.82
CA PRO A 335 3.20 -2.62 13.36
C PRO A 335 4.06 -1.46 12.82
N ASN A 336 4.53 -0.52 13.64
CA ASN A 336 5.28 0.66 13.18
C ASN A 336 6.81 0.48 13.03
N VAL A 337 7.35 -0.74 13.13
CA VAL A 337 8.82 -0.97 12.97
C VAL A 337 9.18 -1.84 11.77
N LEU A 338 8.22 -2.55 11.17
CA LEU A 338 8.45 -3.32 9.92
C LEU A 338 8.78 -2.42 8.71
N GLN A 339 8.39 -1.14 8.78
CA GLN A 339 8.51 -0.17 7.68
C GLN A 339 9.93 0.38 7.47
N LYS A 340 10.89 0.08 8.35
CA LYS A 340 12.30 0.52 8.20
C LYS A 340 13.27 -0.56 7.73
N LEU A 341 12.90 -1.85 7.73
CA LEU A 341 13.83 -2.94 7.40
C LEU A 341 13.50 -3.63 6.07
N LEU A 342 12.25 -3.53 5.63
CA LEU A 342 11.84 -3.98 4.30
C LEU A 342 12.29 -3.02 3.18
N MET A 343 13.01 -1.95 3.54
CA MET A 343 13.89 -1.20 2.66
C MET A 343 14.95 -1.99 1.92
N ARG A 344 15.16 -3.26 2.27
CA ARG A 344 16.08 -4.10 1.53
C ARG A 344 15.51 -5.49 1.36
N ARG A 345 14.95 -5.68 0.17
CA ARG A 345 14.76 -6.97 -0.51
C ARG A 345 13.52 -7.71 -0.03
N ARG A 346 12.41 -7.57 -0.77
CA ARG A 346 11.89 -8.70 -1.57
C ARG A 346 12.76 -9.94 -1.58
N ILE A 347 12.15 -11.10 -1.35
CA ILE A 347 11.67 -11.93 -2.47
C ILE A 347 10.19 -12.21 -2.23
#